data_AF-A0A961NSA8-F1
#
_entry.id   AF-A0A961NSA8-F1
#
_cell.length_a   1.000
_cell.length_b   1.000
_cell.length_c   1.000
_cell.angle_alpha   90.00
_cell.angle_beta   90.00
_cell.angle_gamma   90.00
#
_symmetry.space_group_name_H-M   'P 1'
#
loop_
_entity.id
_entity.type
_entity.pdbx_description
1 polymer ?
#
loop_
_entity_poly.entity_id
_entity_poly.type
_entity_poly.pdbx_seq_one_letter_code
_entity_poly.pdbx_strand_id
1 'polypeptide(L)'
;MKTSIGTRRLERLLLRRKELGSILLNLDMYERWGHGSDPDMNQEMERAPEYGRQITKLESQLKVLSSKAKKEVIQEWADAHIALLQEFIDRMSTQKNRSTHIFVAREEIAGWEQVRRREIPFVRQNVYYISCNPELYAKFFGKVH
;
A
#
# COMPACT_ATOMS: atom_id res chain seq x y z
N MET A 1 -4.78 8.96 -17.95
CA MET A 1 -3.63 9.85 -17.73
C MET A 1 -2.50 8.99 -17.19
N LYS A 2 -1.36 8.89 -17.88
CA LYS A 2 -0.22 8.05 -17.41
C LYS A 2 0.62 8.87 -16.45
N THR A 3 0.94 8.31 -15.29
CA THR A 3 1.71 9.03 -14.29
C THR A 3 3.18 9.26 -14.70
N SER A 4 3.79 10.32 -14.18
CA SER A 4 5.19 10.64 -14.43
C SER A 4 6.16 9.53 -14.00
N ILE A 5 7.39 9.54 -14.52
CA ILE A 5 8.44 8.59 -14.13
C ILE A 5 8.73 8.68 -12.61
N GLY A 6 8.68 9.89 -12.05
CA GLY A 6 8.85 10.12 -10.61
C GLY A 6 7.80 9.40 -9.78
N THR A 7 6.53 9.51 -10.20
CA THR A 7 5.39 8.86 -9.54
C THR A 7 5.51 7.33 -9.59
N ARG A 8 5.87 6.76 -10.75
CA ARG A 8 6.07 5.31 -10.88
C ARG A 8 7.22 4.77 -10.01
N ARG A 9 8.26 5.58 -9.77
CA ARG A 9 9.38 5.19 -8.90
C ARG A 9 8.97 5.16 -7.43
N LEU A 10 8.22 6.16 -6.97
CA LEU A 10 7.63 6.16 -5.63
C LEU A 10 6.68 4.96 -5.45
N GLU A 11 5.82 4.73 -6.44
CA GLU A 11 4.84 3.66 -6.39
C GLU A 11 5.49 2.28 -6.30
N ARG A 12 6.56 2.02 -7.07
CA ARG A 12 7.27 0.74 -7.01
C ARG A 12 7.80 0.43 -5.60
N LEU A 13 8.32 1.44 -4.89
CA LEU A 13 8.80 1.25 -3.53
C LEU A 13 7.65 1.01 -2.56
N LEU A 14 6.54 1.73 -2.70
CA LEU A 14 5.35 1.56 -1.87
C LEU A 14 4.71 0.18 -2.10
N LEU A 15 4.58 -0.25 -3.34
CA LEU A 15 4.04 -1.55 -3.69
C LEU A 15 4.89 -2.68 -3.13
N ARG A 16 6.23 -2.61 -3.28
CA ARG A 16 7.11 -3.61 -2.68
C ARG A 16 6.99 -3.66 -1.16
N ARG A 17 6.84 -2.50 -0.51
CA ARG A 17 6.57 -2.43 0.94
C ARG A 17 5.22 -3.06 1.29
N LYS A 18 4.19 -2.85 0.46
CA LYS A 18 2.86 -3.44 0.62
C LYS A 18 2.89 -4.96 0.53
N GLU A 19 3.59 -5.51 -0.47
CA GLU A 19 3.80 -6.95 -0.64
C GLU A 19 4.44 -7.60 0.59
N LEU A 20 5.57 -7.05 1.04
CA LEU A 20 6.25 -7.56 2.23
C LEU A 20 5.39 -7.44 3.49
N GLY A 21 4.62 -6.36 3.62
CA GLY A 21 3.67 -6.19 4.72
C GLY A 21 2.54 -7.23 4.70
N SER A 22 2.05 -7.60 3.52
CA SER A 22 1.06 -8.67 3.37
C SER A 22 1.64 -10.04 3.73
N ILE A 23 2.88 -10.31 3.36
CA ILE A 23 3.57 -11.55 3.75
C ILE A 23 3.70 -11.63 5.27
N LEU A 24 4.18 -10.56 5.92
CA LEU A 24 4.30 -10.52 7.38
C LEU A 24 2.96 -10.67 8.10
N LEU A 25 1.89 -10.07 7.57
CA LEU A 25 0.54 -10.26 8.15
C LEU A 25 0.09 -11.72 8.06
N ASN A 26 0.32 -12.38 6.93
CA ASN A 26 0.00 -13.80 6.78
C ASN A 26 0.81 -14.69 7.72
N LEU A 27 2.09 -14.35 7.93
CA LEU A 27 2.97 -15.05 8.86
C LEU A 27 2.52 -14.87 10.33
N ASP A 28 2.15 -13.66 10.75
CA ASP A 28 1.59 -13.42 12.10
C ASP A 28 0.26 -14.18 12.30
N MET A 29 -0.58 -14.27 11.27
CA MET A 29 -1.80 -15.10 11.34
C MET A 29 -1.48 -16.59 11.48
N TYR A 30 -0.48 -17.09 10.74
CA TYR A 30 -0.02 -18.48 10.84
C TYR A 30 0.59 -18.79 12.22
N GLU A 31 1.38 -17.88 12.77
CA GLU A 31 1.95 -18.05 14.13
C GLU A 31 0.85 -18.18 15.20
N ARG A 32 -0.23 -17.40 15.07
CA ARG A 32 -1.33 -17.37 16.06
C ARG A 32 -2.33 -18.52 15.92
N TRP A 33 -2.64 -18.91 14.70
CA TRP A 33 -3.77 -19.80 14.40
C TRP A 33 -3.39 -21.02 13.57
N GLY A 34 -2.16 -21.09 13.08
CA GLY A 34 -1.67 -22.18 12.26
C GLY A 34 -1.39 -23.44 13.08
N HIS A 35 -1.48 -24.58 12.40
CA HIS A 35 -0.98 -25.84 12.91
C HIS A 35 0.47 -25.96 12.41
N GLY A 36 1.45 -26.00 13.33
CA GLY A 36 2.90 -25.95 13.06
C GLY A 36 3.49 -27.12 12.24
N SER A 37 2.64 -27.86 11.52
CA SER A 37 2.97 -29.01 10.69
C SER A 37 3.27 -28.65 9.23
N ASP A 38 3.29 -27.36 8.85
CA ASP A 38 3.61 -26.92 7.49
C ASP A 38 5.09 -26.49 7.41
N PRO A 39 5.97 -27.33 6.81
CA PRO A 39 7.41 -27.04 6.76
C PRO A 39 7.75 -25.80 5.93
N ASP A 40 6.97 -25.50 4.89
CA ASP A 40 7.22 -24.35 4.01
C ASP A 40 6.91 -23.05 4.76
N MET A 41 5.80 -23.03 5.50
CA MET A 41 5.43 -21.89 6.34
C MET A 41 6.40 -21.69 7.51
N ASN A 42 6.88 -22.77 8.12
CA ASN A 42 7.91 -22.70 9.15
C ASN A 42 9.21 -22.09 8.61
N GLN A 43 9.62 -22.44 7.38
CA GLN A 43 10.78 -21.84 6.73
C GLN A 43 10.57 -20.35 6.41
N GLU A 44 9.37 -19.96 5.97
CA GLU A 44 9.05 -18.55 5.71
C GLU A 44 8.99 -17.72 7.01
N MET A 45 8.56 -18.30 8.13
CA MET A 45 8.61 -17.66 9.46
C MET A 45 10.05 -17.30 9.86
N GLU A 46 11.03 -18.15 9.57
CA GLU A 46 12.45 -17.84 9.83
C GLU A 46 12.93 -16.60 9.03
N ARG A 47 12.29 -16.30 7.89
CA ARG A 47 12.59 -15.13 7.06
C ARG A 47 11.86 -13.86 7.50
N ALA A 48 10.88 -13.94 8.40
CA ALA A 48 10.09 -12.79 8.85
C ALA A 48 10.95 -11.59 9.33
N PRO A 49 12.03 -11.76 10.12
CA PRO A 49 12.89 -10.65 10.53
C PRO A 49 13.53 -9.92 9.34
N GLU A 50 13.84 -10.64 8.26
CA GLU A 50 14.43 -10.06 7.05
C GLU A 50 13.41 -9.22 6.27
N TYR A 51 12.15 -9.68 6.17
CA TYR A 51 11.08 -8.87 5.59
C TYR A 51 10.86 -7.57 6.39
N GLY A 52 10.92 -7.64 7.73
CA GLY A 52 10.84 -6.46 8.60
C GLY A 52 11.95 -5.44 8.30
N ARG A 53 13.21 -5.90 8.19
CA ARG A 53 14.35 -5.04 7.81
C ARG A 53 14.18 -4.42 6.43
N GLN A 54 13.71 -5.20 5.45
CA GLN A 54 13.45 -4.69 4.10
C GLN A 54 12.35 -3.62 4.09
N ILE A 55 11.27 -3.79 4.85
CA ILE A 55 10.23 -2.75 5.01
C ILE A 55 10.83 -1.47 5.57
N THR A 56 11.62 -1.53 6.65
CA THR A 56 12.26 -0.33 7.23
C THR A 56 13.18 0.38 6.22
N LYS A 57 13.92 -0.39 5.41
CA LYS A 57 14.75 0.15 4.33
C LYS A 57 13.91 0.83 3.25
N LEU A 58 12.81 0.21 2.81
CA LEU A 58 11.90 0.79 1.82
C LEU A 58 11.22 2.05 2.33
N GLU A 59 10.77 2.09 3.59
CA GLU A 59 10.18 3.28 4.21
C GLU A 59 11.20 4.44 4.27
N SER A 60 12.46 4.14 4.56
CA SER A 60 13.55 5.13 4.52
C SER A 60 13.80 5.65 3.11
N GLN A 61 13.81 4.76 2.11
CA GLN A 61 13.96 5.14 0.70
C GLN A 61 12.78 5.98 0.21
N LEU A 62 11.55 5.63 0.59
CA LEU A 62 10.34 6.39 0.29
C LEU A 62 10.43 7.81 0.86
N LYS A 63 10.82 7.95 2.14
CA LYS A 63 10.99 9.27 2.79
C LYS A 63 12.03 10.14 2.08
N VAL A 64 13.18 9.57 1.71
CA VAL A 64 14.23 10.30 0.98
C VAL A 64 13.76 10.66 -0.44
N LEU A 65 13.09 9.75 -1.13
CA LEU A 65 12.64 10.00 -2.50
C LEU A 65 11.50 11.02 -2.54
N SER A 66 10.54 10.95 -1.61
CA SER A 66 9.40 11.87 -1.57
C SER A 66 9.81 13.30 -1.20
N SER A 67 10.77 13.46 -0.29
CA SER A 67 11.32 14.78 0.06
C SER A 67 12.07 15.45 -1.11
N LYS A 68 12.71 14.67 -1.98
CA LYS A 68 13.43 15.15 -3.17
C LYS A 68 12.55 15.28 -4.42
N ALA A 69 11.36 14.70 -4.43
CA ALA A 69 10.46 14.75 -5.57
C ALA A 69 9.96 16.19 -5.80
N LYS A 70 9.57 16.50 -7.04
CA LYS A 70 8.89 17.75 -7.36
C LYS A 70 7.48 17.79 -6.76
N LYS A 71 6.91 18.97 -6.55
CA LYS A 71 5.58 19.12 -5.92
C LYS A 71 4.51 18.41 -6.74
N GLU A 72 4.58 18.56 -8.05
CA GLU A 72 3.62 18.02 -9.01
C GLU A 72 3.63 16.49 -9.01
N VAL A 73 4.80 15.88 -8.80
CA VAL A 73 4.95 14.42 -8.67
C VAL A 73 4.26 13.89 -7.43
N ILE A 74 4.41 14.58 -6.29
CA ILE A 74 3.75 14.18 -5.03
C ILE A 74 2.23 14.37 -5.13
N GLN A 75 1.78 15.45 -5.75
CA GLN A 75 0.36 15.71 -5.96
C GLN A 75 -0.25 14.66 -6.89
N GLU A 76 0.37 14.40 -8.05
CA GLU A 76 -0.05 13.36 -8.97
C GLU A 76 -0.13 11.98 -8.31
N TRP A 77 0.88 11.63 -7.49
CA TRP A 77 0.92 10.37 -6.78
C TRP A 77 -0.23 10.24 -5.76
N ALA A 78 -0.44 11.28 -4.94
CA ALA A 78 -1.51 11.30 -3.96
C ALA A 78 -2.91 11.29 -4.61
N ASP A 79 -3.12 12.09 -5.65
CA ASP A 79 -4.40 12.16 -6.37
C ASP A 79 -4.75 10.81 -7.02
N ALA A 80 -3.76 10.08 -7.54
CA ALA A 80 -3.98 8.73 -8.08
C ALA A 80 -4.46 7.73 -7.00
N HIS A 81 -3.87 7.77 -5.80
CA HIS A 81 -4.32 6.92 -4.68
C HIS A 81 -5.69 7.34 -4.15
N ILE A 82 -5.97 8.64 -4.04
CA ILE A 82 -7.28 9.14 -3.65
C ILE A 82 -8.35 8.67 -4.64
N ALA A 83 -8.09 8.74 -5.94
CA ALA A 83 -9.02 8.25 -6.96
C ALA A 83 -9.29 6.74 -6.85
N LEU A 84 -8.25 5.94 -6.57
CA LEU A 84 -8.41 4.49 -6.33
C LEU A 84 -9.26 4.20 -5.09
N LEU A 85 -9.07 4.97 -4.02
CA LEU A 85 -9.82 4.81 -2.77
C LEU A 85 -11.27 5.28 -2.90
N GLN A 86 -11.52 6.34 -3.67
CA GLN A 86 -12.86 6.80 -3.99
C GLN A 86 -13.62 5.73 -4.80
N GLU A 87 -13.00 5.17 -5.83
CA GLU A 87 -13.60 4.06 -6.58
C GLU A 87 -13.87 2.85 -5.68
N PHE A 88 -12.94 2.51 -4.79
CA PHE A 88 -13.14 1.44 -3.81
C PHE A 88 -14.36 1.70 -2.91
N ILE A 89 -14.50 2.92 -2.37
CA ILE A 89 -15.66 3.31 -1.54
C ILE A 89 -16.96 3.18 -2.34
N ASP A 90 -16.98 3.64 -3.60
CA ASP A 90 -18.15 3.55 -4.46
C ASP A 90 -18.56 2.09 -4.70
N ARG A 91 -17.60 1.19 -4.96
CA ARG A 91 -17.90 -0.25 -5.06
C ARG A 91 -18.45 -0.81 -3.75
N MET A 92 -17.80 -0.50 -2.63
CA MET A 92 -18.17 -1.01 -1.31
C MET A 92 -19.54 -0.51 -0.87
N SER A 93 -20.00 0.65 -1.34
CA SER A 93 -21.31 1.25 -1.00
C SER A 93 -22.49 0.32 -1.28
N THR A 94 -22.33 -0.63 -2.20
CA THR A 94 -23.36 -1.60 -2.59
C THR A 94 -23.28 -2.93 -1.83
N GLN A 95 -22.22 -3.16 -1.06
CA GLN A 95 -21.97 -4.45 -0.39
C GLN A 95 -22.56 -4.53 1.03
N LYS A 96 -22.79 -5.76 1.51
CA LYS A 96 -23.12 -6.05 2.91
C LYS A 96 -21.84 -5.96 3.77
N ASN A 97 -21.94 -5.53 5.03
CA ASN A 97 -20.81 -5.39 5.98
C ASN A 97 -19.67 -4.43 5.51
N ARG A 98 -20.05 -3.37 4.81
CA ARG A 98 -19.14 -2.38 4.21
C ARG A 98 -18.57 -1.32 5.15
N SER A 99 -19.13 -1.15 6.35
CA SER A 99 -18.85 0.01 7.23
C SER A 99 -17.36 0.14 7.57
N THR A 100 -16.73 -0.94 8.01
CA THR A 100 -15.29 -0.95 8.35
C THR A 100 -14.42 -0.66 7.13
N HIS A 101 -14.74 -1.25 5.98
CA HIS A 101 -13.98 -1.03 4.74
C HIS A 101 -14.04 0.44 4.29
N ILE A 102 -15.23 1.05 4.33
CA ILE A 102 -15.41 2.47 3.99
C ILE A 102 -14.71 3.37 5.02
N PHE A 103 -14.77 3.03 6.30
CA PHE A 103 -14.07 3.78 7.35
C PHE A 103 -12.56 3.79 7.11
N VAL A 104 -11.95 2.61 6.93
CA VAL A 104 -10.50 2.48 6.67
C VAL A 104 -10.11 3.21 5.38
N ALA A 105 -10.91 3.11 4.32
CA ALA A 105 -10.64 3.84 3.07
C ALA A 105 -10.68 5.36 3.25
N ARG A 106 -11.58 5.89 4.09
CA ARG A 106 -11.63 7.33 4.40
C ARG A 106 -10.44 7.79 5.22
N GLU A 107 -9.97 6.99 6.18
CA GLU A 107 -8.74 7.29 6.92
C GLU A 107 -7.52 7.31 5.98
N GLU A 108 -7.44 6.36 5.04
CA GLU A 108 -6.38 6.37 4.05
C GLU A 108 -6.45 7.59 3.11
N ILE A 109 -7.64 8.01 2.67
CA ILE A 109 -7.81 9.25 1.90
C ILE A 109 -7.27 10.44 2.71
N ALA A 110 -7.60 10.54 4.00
CA ALA A 110 -7.09 11.61 4.85
C ALA A 110 -5.55 11.58 4.97
N GLY A 111 -4.95 10.39 5.02
CA GLY A 111 -3.49 10.23 4.95
C GLY A 111 -2.91 10.70 3.61
N TRP A 112 -3.53 10.34 2.48
CA TRP A 112 -3.07 10.75 1.16
C TRP A 112 -3.22 12.25 0.94
N GLU A 113 -4.23 12.87 1.52
CA GLU A 113 -4.39 14.31 1.58
C GLU A 113 -3.22 14.99 2.32
N GLN A 114 -2.71 14.39 3.41
CA GLN A 114 -1.51 14.87 4.09
C GLN A 114 -0.25 14.70 3.22
N VAL A 115 -0.13 13.59 2.48
CA VAL A 115 0.96 13.39 1.50
C VAL A 115 0.90 14.46 0.41
N ARG A 116 -0.30 14.75 -0.12
CA ARG A 116 -0.53 15.78 -1.13
C ARG A 116 -0.07 17.17 -0.67
N ARG A 117 -0.24 17.47 0.62
CA ARG A 117 0.24 18.70 1.29
C ARG A 117 1.69 18.63 1.77
N ARG A 118 2.38 17.49 1.61
CA ARG A 118 3.75 17.22 2.09
C ARG A 118 3.93 17.24 3.61
N GLU A 119 2.85 16.98 4.35
CA GLU A 119 2.87 16.88 5.82
C GLU A 119 3.49 15.55 6.26
N ILE A 120 3.22 14.48 5.51
CA ILE A 120 3.81 13.14 5.73
C ILE A 120 4.40 12.60 4.42
N PRO A 121 5.42 11.72 4.48
CA PRO A 121 6.14 11.29 3.28
C PRO A 121 5.39 10.26 2.42
N PHE A 122 4.54 9.43 3.04
CA PHE A 122 3.70 8.40 2.40
C PHE A 122 2.67 7.87 3.41
N VAL A 123 1.66 7.13 2.94
CA VAL A 123 0.67 6.44 3.77
C VAL A 123 1.03 4.96 3.93
N ARG A 124 0.97 4.43 5.15
CA ARG A 124 1.02 2.97 5.38
C ARG A 124 -0.35 2.37 5.06
N GLN A 125 -0.46 1.76 3.87
CA GLN A 125 -1.72 1.21 3.37
C GLN A 125 -2.17 -0.04 4.16
N ASN A 126 -3.46 -0.13 4.41
CA ASN A 126 -4.12 -1.27 5.01
C ASN A 126 -4.37 -2.36 3.97
N VAL A 127 -3.53 -3.39 4.00
CA VAL A 127 -3.57 -4.51 3.05
C VAL A 127 -4.73 -5.47 3.29
N TYR A 128 -5.36 -5.42 4.46
CA TYR A 128 -6.42 -6.35 4.85
C TYR A 128 -7.79 -5.88 4.38
N TYR A 129 -8.11 -4.60 4.54
CA TYR A 129 -9.43 -4.05 4.21
C TYR A 129 -9.51 -3.38 2.83
N ILE A 130 -8.40 -3.08 2.17
CA ILE A 130 -8.43 -2.32 0.90
C ILE A 130 -7.91 -3.14 -0.28
N SER A 131 -8.78 -3.33 -1.28
CA SER A 131 -8.47 -3.93 -2.57
C SER A 131 -8.78 -2.98 -3.73
N CYS A 132 -7.74 -2.36 -4.28
CA CYS A 132 -7.88 -1.44 -5.41
C CYS A 132 -8.27 -2.18 -6.70
N ASN A 133 -9.03 -1.51 -7.57
CA ASN A 133 -9.30 -2.02 -8.91
C ASN A 133 -8.00 -2.15 -9.72
N PRO A 134 -7.61 -3.35 -10.18
CA PRO A 134 -6.33 -3.55 -10.86
C PRO A 134 -6.26 -2.84 -12.21
N GLU A 135 -7.38 -2.69 -12.92
CA GLU A 135 -7.40 -1.97 -14.20
C GLU A 135 -7.21 -0.47 -14.00
N LEU A 136 -7.90 0.10 -13.00
CA LEU A 136 -7.74 1.51 -12.65
C LEU A 136 -6.33 1.79 -12.13
N TYR A 137 -5.79 0.89 -11.31
CA TYR A 137 -4.42 0.98 -10.83
C TYR A 137 -3.42 0.98 -12.00
N ALA A 138 -3.60 0.07 -12.97
CA ALA A 138 -2.77 0.01 -14.17
C ALA A 138 -2.90 1.26 -15.07
N LYS A 139 -4.07 1.92 -15.09
CA LYS A 139 -4.24 3.20 -15.80
C LYS A 139 -3.37 4.31 -15.20
N PHE A 140 -3.22 4.35 -13.88
CA PHE A 140 -2.39 5.34 -13.21
C PHE A 140 -0.90 4.99 -13.28
N PHE A 141 -0.53 3.78 -12.84
CA PHE A 141 0.88 3.44 -12.59
C PHE A 141 1.51 2.55 -13.67
N GLY A 142 0.72 2.06 -14.63
CA GLY A 142 1.13 1.06 -15.61
C GLY A 142 0.94 -0.36 -15.08
N LYS A 143 1.17 -1.37 -15.93
CA LYS A 143 1.22 -2.77 -15.49
C LYS A 143 2.43 -2.94 -14.57
N VAL A 144 2.17 -3.38 -13.35
CA VAL A 144 3.23 -3.85 -12.46
C VAL A 144 3.33 -5.35 -12.69
N HIS A 145 4.51 -5.79 -13.13
CA HIS A 145 4.87 -7.20 -13.31
C HIS A 145 5.61 -7.68 -12.06
#